data_AF-A0A2D4TBM8-F1
#
_entry.id   AF-A0A2D4TBM8-F1
#
_cell.length_a   1.000
_cell.length_b   1.000
_cell.length_c   1.000
_cell.angle_alpha   90.00
_cell.angle_beta   90.00
_cell.angle_gamma   90.00
#
_symmetry.space_group_name_H-M   'P 1'
#
loop_
_entity.id
_entity.type
_entity.pdbx_description
1 polymer ?
#
loop_
_entity_poly.entity_id
_entity_poly.type
_entity_poly.pdbx_seq_one_letter_code
_entity_poly.pdbx_strand_id
1 'polypeptide(L)'
;MQASSPHLRLLRAVRLAATLALVACAEPSPDAALADYVQRLERTLGHAAPAATPATLPRLPHRSEIKLTLESGNLGTLDFLALTGCAVQVTIGKRNSSLGLMASASQRLLLELEFLQLAPDCIDYQRSQGEDALADLLASAHAQKQRQLPALIFNATLGGPEYRALWRPPANLGPYPANTSSAPLTALANINASVRRWLAGDYRADNMAFEIQLSEVALGDGGALLRALALQQGWLAAGNAVLAAQRADGPLCRGDLRPAAADTLNTVIEKFFIGEVQPWSADLGRRQHDLLPLLQELEQQVASALPPAYQSWRDRRDASLSRWAEAPRQHVKALQATLEPCGGAGGRAS
;
A
#
# COMPACT_ATOMS: atom_id res chain seq x y z
N MET A 1 -39.06 53.24 -0.73
CA MET A 1 -39.08 52.14 -1.72
C MET A 1 -37.91 52.32 -2.67
N GLN A 2 -36.77 51.67 -2.42
CA GLN A 2 -35.59 51.74 -3.29
C GLN A 2 -35.75 50.75 -4.45
N ALA A 3 -35.98 51.27 -5.65
CA ALA A 3 -35.93 50.52 -6.89
C ALA A 3 -34.48 50.06 -7.13
N SER A 4 -34.22 48.77 -6.91
CA SER A 4 -32.90 48.20 -7.17
C SER A 4 -32.61 48.24 -8.67
N SER A 5 -31.55 48.96 -9.06
CA SER A 5 -31.13 49.18 -10.44
C SER A 5 -30.90 47.85 -11.18
N PRO A 6 -31.38 47.70 -12.44
CA PRO A 6 -31.33 46.44 -13.21
C PRO A 6 -29.90 45.90 -13.40
N HIS A 7 -28.90 46.79 -13.42
CA HIS A 7 -27.49 46.43 -13.50
C HIS A 7 -26.99 45.64 -12.28
N LEU A 8 -27.54 45.92 -11.09
CA LEU A 8 -27.15 45.22 -9.86
C LEU A 8 -27.70 43.78 -9.82
N ARG A 9 -28.84 43.52 -10.46
CA ARG A 9 -29.44 42.19 -10.60
C ARG A 9 -28.67 41.34 -11.62
N LEU A 10 -28.24 41.95 -12.73
CA LEU A 10 -27.43 41.27 -13.74
C LEU A 10 -26.05 40.87 -13.19
N LEU A 11 -25.39 41.77 -12.44
CA LEU A 11 -24.11 41.48 -11.78
C LEU A 11 -24.22 40.39 -10.70
N ARG A 12 -25.35 40.32 -9.98
CA ARG A 12 -25.62 39.24 -9.02
C ARG A 12 -25.89 37.91 -9.70
N ALA A 13 -26.63 37.90 -10.81
CA ALA A 13 -26.89 36.69 -11.59
C ALA A 13 -25.61 36.13 -12.24
N VAL A 14 -24.75 37.00 -12.77
CA VAL A 14 -23.44 36.61 -13.34
C VAL A 14 -22.51 36.09 -12.24
N ARG A 15 -22.48 36.72 -11.05
CA ARG A 15 -21.71 36.19 -9.91
C ARG A 15 -22.24 34.85 -9.42
N LEU A 16 -23.56 34.67 -9.35
CA LEU A 16 -24.18 33.41 -8.95
C LEU A 16 -23.90 32.29 -9.97
N ALA A 17 -24.02 32.58 -11.27
CA ALA A 17 -23.70 31.64 -12.35
C ALA A 17 -22.19 31.29 -12.38
N ALA A 18 -21.30 32.26 -12.13
CA ALA A 18 -19.87 32.01 -12.00
C ALA A 18 -19.53 31.15 -10.77
N THR A 19 -20.23 31.33 -9.64
CA THR A 19 -20.06 30.45 -8.48
C THR A 19 -20.62 29.04 -8.70
N LEU A 20 -21.69 28.86 -9.49
CA LEU A 20 -22.20 27.54 -9.86
C LEU A 20 -21.30 26.81 -10.88
N ALA A 21 -20.69 27.54 -11.81
CA ALA A 21 -19.75 26.97 -12.78
C ALA A 21 -18.42 26.51 -12.13
N LEU A 22 -18.01 27.13 -11.01
CA LEU A 22 -16.80 26.74 -10.27
C LEU A 22 -16.95 25.46 -9.44
N VAL A 23 -18.19 24.99 -9.17
CA VAL A 23 -18.43 23.71 -8.47
C VAL A 23 -18.55 22.54 -9.47
N ALA A 24 -18.71 22.82 -10.77
CA ALA A 24 -18.84 21.81 -11.82
C ALA A 24 -17.50 21.26 -12.36
N CYS A 25 -16.36 21.74 -11.85
CA CYS A 25 -15.03 21.23 -12.15
C CYS A 25 -14.37 20.57 -10.93
N ALA A 26 -15.15 19.94 -10.05
CA ALA A 26 -14.59 18.98 -9.12
C ALA A 26 -14.25 17.72 -9.93
N GLU A 27 -12.97 17.32 -9.96
CA GLU A 27 -12.60 16.04 -10.55
C GLU A 27 -13.47 14.91 -9.97
N PRO A 28 -13.94 13.95 -10.79
CA PRO A 28 -14.77 12.86 -10.31
C PRO A 28 -14.03 12.08 -9.22
N SER A 29 -14.51 12.22 -7.98
CA SER A 29 -13.95 11.47 -6.85
C SER A 29 -14.65 10.12 -6.73
N PRO A 30 -13.93 9.03 -6.42
CA PRO A 30 -14.55 7.72 -6.19
C PRO A 30 -15.60 7.72 -5.08
N ASP A 31 -15.41 8.58 -4.08
CA ASP A 31 -16.37 8.78 -2.99
C ASP A 31 -17.72 9.30 -3.52
N ALA A 32 -17.70 10.30 -4.41
CA ALA A 32 -18.90 10.85 -5.01
C ALA A 32 -19.63 9.83 -5.92
N ALA A 33 -18.89 9.03 -6.70
CA ALA A 33 -19.48 8.00 -7.55
C ALA A 33 -20.16 6.89 -6.72
N LEU A 34 -19.49 6.43 -5.65
CA LEU A 34 -20.05 5.45 -4.71
C LEU A 34 -21.28 6.02 -3.97
N ALA A 35 -21.22 7.28 -3.54
CA ALA A 35 -22.31 7.95 -2.85
C ALA A 35 -23.54 8.13 -3.76
N ASP A 36 -23.35 8.61 -5.00
CA ASP A 36 -24.44 8.77 -5.97
C ASP A 36 -25.08 7.41 -6.29
N TYR A 37 -24.28 6.35 -6.44
CA TYR A 37 -24.78 5.00 -6.62
C TYR A 37 -25.68 4.56 -5.45
N VAL A 38 -25.20 4.67 -4.21
CA VAL A 38 -25.98 4.25 -3.03
C VAL A 38 -27.22 5.11 -2.85
N GLN A 39 -27.14 6.42 -3.06
CA GLN A 39 -28.29 7.33 -2.99
C GLN A 39 -29.38 6.97 -4.00
N ARG A 40 -28.99 6.49 -5.19
CA ARG A 40 -29.95 6.00 -6.19
C ARG A 40 -30.61 4.69 -5.77
N LEU A 41 -29.87 3.80 -5.10
CA LEU A 41 -30.47 2.60 -4.50
C LEU A 41 -31.53 3.00 -3.46
N GLU A 42 -31.21 3.94 -2.55
CA GLU A 42 -32.15 4.42 -1.54
C GLU A 42 -33.43 4.96 -2.16
N ARG A 43 -33.30 5.86 -3.14
CA ARG A 43 -34.44 6.47 -3.82
C ARG A 43 -35.28 5.47 -4.59
N THR A 44 -34.65 4.46 -5.18
CA THR A 44 -35.33 3.45 -5.99
C THR A 44 -36.12 2.47 -5.13
N LEU A 45 -35.56 2.09 -3.99
CA LEU A 45 -36.13 1.07 -3.10
C LEU A 45 -36.91 1.67 -1.92
N GLY A 46 -36.83 2.97 -1.69
CA GLY A 46 -37.53 3.64 -0.59
C GLY A 46 -36.93 3.36 0.78
N HIS A 47 -35.71 2.79 0.83
CA HIS A 47 -35.02 2.38 2.05
C HIS A 47 -33.80 3.26 2.30
N ALA A 48 -33.70 3.84 3.50
CA ALA A 48 -32.53 4.62 3.88
C ALA A 48 -31.31 3.70 4.09
N ALA A 49 -30.17 4.10 3.51
CA ALA A 49 -28.89 3.50 3.77
C ALA A 49 -28.38 3.98 5.13
N PRO A 50 -27.75 3.09 5.93
CA PRO A 50 -26.99 3.54 7.07
C PRO A 50 -25.82 4.43 6.60
N ALA A 51 -25.34 5.31 7.48
CA ALA A 51 -24.18 6.13 7.17
C ALA A 51 -22.98 5.25 6.77
N ALA A 52 -22.45 5.47 5.56
CA ALA A 52 -21.26 4.78 5.09
C ALA A 52 -20.09 5.15 6.00
N THR A 53 -19.58 4.17 6.74
CA THR A 53 -18.45 4.33 7.66
C THR A 53 -17.28 3.51 7.13
N PRO A 54 -16.25 4.15 6.54
CA PRO A 54 -15.06 3.44 6.10
C PRO A 54 -14.43 2.69 7.26
N ALA A 55 -14.02 1.45 7.01
CA ALA A 55 -13.36 0.64 8.02
C ALA A 55 -12.07 1.32 8.53
N THR A 56 -11.74 1.13 9.80
CA THR A 56 -10.51 1.67 10.39
C THR A 56 -9.29 1.07 9.69
N LEU A 57 -8.42 1.92 9.17
CA LEU A 57 -7.22 1.47 8.45
C LEU A 57 -6.18 0.90 9.43
N PRO A 58 -5.58 -0.27 9.15
CA PRO A 58 -4.48 -0.79 9.94
C PRO A 58 -3.26 0.14 9.85
N ARG A 59 -2.87 0.72 10.99
CA ARG A 59 -1.74 1.64 11.08
C ARG A 59 -0.43 0.89 11.24
N LEU A 60 0.55 1.21 10.39
CA LEU A 60 1.92 0.71 10.54
C LEU A 60 2.46 1.16 11.91
N PRO A 61 3.00 0.26 12.75
CA PRO A 61 3.48 0.61 14.09
C PRO A 61 4.57 1.69 14.03
N HIS A 62 4.83 2.35 15.16
CA HIS A 62 5.85 3.38 15.25
C HIS A 62 7.24 2.81 14.92
N ARG A 63 8.15 3.66 14.43
CA ARG A 63 9.50 3.23 14.03
C ARG A 63 10.23 2.50 15.17
N SER A 64 10.08 2.96 16.40
CA SER A 64 10.70 2.35 17.58
C SER A 64 10.15 0.96 17.92
N GLU A 65 8.92 0.62 17.50
CA GLU A 65 8.28 -0.66 17.79
C GLU A 65 8.71 -1.77 16.82
N ILE A 66 9.21 -1.39 15.64
CA ILE A 66 9.61 -2.33 14.58
C ILE A 66 11.10 -2.28 14.26
N LYS A 67 11.84 -1.27 14.71
CA LYS A 67 13.28 -1.21 14.48
C LYS A 67 13.97 -2.35 15.24
N LEU A 68 14.71 -3.19 14.51
CA LEU A 68 15.51 -4.25 15.11
C LEU A 68 16.82 -3.69 15.64
N THR A 69 17.15 -4.04 16.88
CA THR A 69 18.48 -3.78 17.44
C THR A 69 19.44 -4.83 16.92
N LEU A 70 20.58 -4.38 16.40
CA LEU A 70 21.66 -5.24 15.94
C LEU A 70 22.76 -5.25 16.98
N GLU A 71 23.38 -6.40 17.21
CA GLU A 71 24.51 -6.49 18.13
C GLU A 71 25.70 -5.75 17.54
N SER A 72 26.34 -4.93 18.36
CA SER A 72 27.60 -4.30 18.01
C SER A 72 28.70 -5.37 17.96
N GLY A 73 29.29 -5.59 16.78
CA GLY A 73 30.47 -6.44 16.66
C GLY A 73 31.73 -5.74 17.21
N ASN A 74 32.72 -6.54 17.60
CA ASN A 74 34.01 -6.09 18.14
C ASN A 74 34.93 -5.43 17.09
N LEU A 75 34.45 -5.18 15.88
CA LEU A 75 35.23 -4.48 14.84
C LEU A 75 35.59 -3.03 15.22
N GLY A 76 34.86 -2.42 16.17
CA GLY A 76 35.19 -1.09 16.68
C GLY A 76 36.47 -1.04 17.53
N THR A 77 36.96 -2.19 18.00
CA THR A 77 38.21 -2.32 18.75
C THR A 77 39.37 -2.82 17.90
N LEU A 78 39.14 -3.11 16.61
CA LEU A 78 40.22 -3.45 15.70
C LEU A 78 41.12 -2.24 15.51
N ASP A 79 42.42 -2.44 15.70
CA ASP A 79 43.40 -1.47 15.29
C ASP A 79 43.29 -1.29 13.77
N PHE A 80 42.82 -0.12 13.35
CA PHE A 80 42.66 0.23 11.95
C PHE A 80 43.97 0.05 11.16
N LEU A 81 45.12 0.25 11.81
CA LEU A 81 46.44 0.09 11.19
C LEU A 81 46.79 -1.39 10.98
N ALA A 82 46.27 -2.30 11.80
CA ALA A 82 46.50 -3.74 11.65
C ALA A 82 45.85 -4.33 10.38
N LEU A 83 44.94 -3.59 9.75
CA LEU A 83 44.25 -3.99 8.51
C LEU A 83 44.91 -3.43 7.24
N THR A 84 46.10 -2.84 7.36
CA THR A 84 46.83 -2.28 6.22
C THR A 84 47.08 -3.35 5.15
N GLY A 85 46.71 -3.05 3.91
CA GLY A 85 46.79 -4.00 2.78
C GLY A 85 45.48 -4.70 2.46
N CYS A 86 44.47 -4.61 3.33
CA CYS A 86 43.13 -5.12 3.05
C CYS A 86 42.18 -4.03 2.55
N ALA A 87 41.41 -4.31 1.50
CA ALA A 87 40.34 -3.41 1.04
C ALA A 87 39.26 -3.16 2.12
N VAL A 88 39.02 -4.13 3.01
CA VAL A 88 38.05 -4.03 4.12
C VAL A 88 38.36 -2.88 5.10
N GLN A 89 39.64 -2.46 5.19
CA GLN A 89 40.08 -1.36 6.04
C GLN A 89 39.30 -0.08 5.71
N VAL A 90 39.15 0.25 4.43
CA VAL A 90 38.44 1.45 3.98
C VAL A 90 36.97 1.39 4.40
N THR A 91 36.30 0.26 4.24
CA THR A 91 34.89 0.07 4.63
C THR A 91 34.69 0.22 6.13
N ILE A 92 35.59 -0.33 6.95
CA ILE A 92 35.55 -0.15 8.41
C ILE A 92 35.77 1.33 8.77
N GLY A 93 36.69 2.01 8.08
CA GLY A 93 36.89 3.46 8.22
C GLY A 93 35.64 4.28 7.91
N LYS A 94 34.98 4.02 6.77
CA LYS A 94 33.70 4.66 6.41
C LYS A 94 32.65 4.46 7.51
N ARG A 95 32.52 3.23 8.02
CA ARG A 95 31.56 2.86 9.07
C ARG A 95 31.82 3.57 10.40
N ASN A 96 33.08 3.67 10.81
CA ASN A 96 33.48 4.28 12.09
C ASN A 96 33.57 5.82 12.02
N SER A 97 33.53 6.40 10.83
CA SER A 97 33.47 7.85 10.65
C SER A 97 32.19 8.46 11.26
N SER A 98 32.21 9.76 11.55
CA SER A 98 31.02 10.49 12.03
C SER A 98 29.82 10.31 11.10
N LEU A 99 30.04 10.32 9.78
CA LEU A 99 29.00 10.09 8.79
C LEU A 99 28.47 8.64 8.84
N GLY A 100 29.36 7.66 9.02
CA GLY A 100 28.98 6.25 9.15
C GLY A 100 28.15 5.97 10.41
N LEU A 101 28.48 6.61 11.52
CA LEU A 101 27.71 6.51 12.77
C LEU A 101 26.29 7.08 12.64
N MET A 102 26.11 8.07 11.76
CA MET A 102 24.82 8.71 11.48
C MET A 102 24.11 8.16 10.23
N ALA A 103 24.67 7.14 9.58
CA ALA A 103 24.15 6.58 8.35
C ALA A 103 22.71 6.05 8.51
N SER A 104 21.89 6.22 7.46
CA SER A 104 20.56 5.62 7.36
C SER A 104 20.64 4.09 7.42
N ALA A 105 19.50 3.42 7.64
CA ALA A 105 19.48 1.96 7.66
C ALA A 105 19.90 1.34 6.32
N SER A 106 19.54 1.97 5.19
CA SER A 106 19.95 1.56 3.85
C SER A 106 21.45 1.71 3.63
N GLN A 107 22.03 2.86 4.00
CA GLN A 107 23.48 3.07 3.91
C GLN A 107 24.28 2.15 4.84
N ARG A 108 23.74 1.86 6.03
CA ARG A 108 24.32 0.84 6.92
C ARG A 108 24.31 -0.53 6.26
N LEU A 109 23.19 -0.96 5.67
CA LEU A 109 23.13 -2.22 4.94
C LEU A 109 24.19 -2.29 3.83
N LEU A 110 24.32 -1.23 3.01
CA LEU A 110 25.28 -1.20 1.92
C LEU A 110 26.73 -1.30 2.41
N LEU A 111 27.09 -0.63 3.50
CA LEU A 111 28.42 -0.76 4.13
C LEU A 111 28.65 -2.19 4.67
N GLU A 112 27.63 -2.80 5.25
CA GLU A 112 27.72 -4.16 5.78
C GLU A 112 27.83 -5.21 4.64
N LEU A 113 27.16 -4.99 3.50
CA LEU A 113 27.33 -5.79 2.30
C LEU A 113 28.74 -5.65 1.70
N GLU A 114 29.28 -4.44 1.63
CA GLU A 114 30.67 -4.18 1.20
C GLU A 114 31.67 -4.91 2.13
N PHE A 115 31.44 -4.88 3.45
CA PHE A 115 32.24 -5.64 4.40
C PHE A 115 32.14 -7.15 4.15
N LEU A 116 30.92 -7.69 4.00
CA LEU A 116 30.69 -9.11 3.78
C LEU A 116 31.34 -9.62 2.49
N GLN A 117 31.44 -8.76 1.47
CA GLN A 117 32.13 -9.03 0.22
C GLN A 117 33.66 -9.04 0.37
N LEU A 118 34.23 -8.08 1.10
CA LEU A 118 35.69 -7.86 1.15
C LEU A 118 36.41 -8.62 2.27
N ALA A 119 35.70 -9.03 3.32
CA ALA A 119 36.33 -9.66 4.48
C ALA A 119 37.02 -11.01 4.18
N PRO A 120 36.48 -11.92 3.34
CA PRO A 120 37.12 -13.22 3.06
C PRO A 120 38.57 -13.08 2.55
N ASP A 121 38.80 -12.23 1.56
CA ASP A 121 40.15 -12.00 1.00
C ASP A 121 41.11 -11.45 2.07
N CYS A 122 40.61 -10.59 2.97
CA CYS A 122 41.42 -10.07 4.06
C CYS A 122 41.73 -11.15 5.11
N ILE A 123 40.77 -12.04 5.42
CA ILE A 123 40.99 -13.15 6.35
C ILE A 123 42.11 -14.06 5.83
N ASP A 124 42.06 -14.42 4.55
CA ASP A 124 43.09 -15.26 3.92
C ASP A 124 44.45 -14.56 3.87
N TYR A 125 44.46 -13.26 3.56
CA TYR A 125 45.67 -12.45 3.60
C TYR A 125 46.29 -12.45 5.00
N GLN A 126 45.52 -12.18 6.06
CA GLN A 126 46.06 -12.13 7.42
C GLN A 126 46.59 -13.48 7.89
N ARG A 127 45.94 -14.58 7.52
CA ARG A 127 46.47 -15.95 7.76
C ARG A 127 47.81 -16.16 7.07
N SER A 128 47.97 -15.69 5.84
CA SER A 128 49.24 -15.78 5.11
C SER A 128 50.37 -14.97 5.77
N GLN A 129 50.03 -13.91 6.51
CA GLN A 129 50.98 -13.09 7.26
C GLN A 129 51.27 -13.66 8.67
N GLY A 130 50.60 -14.75 9.08
CA GLY A 130 50.73 -15.32 10.43
C GLY A 130 49.92 -14.56 11.51
N GLU A 131 49.01 -13.67 11.10
CA GLU A 131 48.18 -12.86 12.00
C GLU A 131 46.85 -13.58 12.32
N ASP A 132 46.95 -14.81 12.85
CA ASP A 132 45.80 -15.72 13.06
C ASP A 132 44.73 -15.12 13.97
N ALA A 133 45.13 -14.43 15.05
CA ALA A 133 44.19 -13.82 15.99
C ALA A 133 43.31 -12.74 15.32
N LEU A 134 43.90 -11.97 14.40
CA LEU A 134 43.18 -10.94 13.63
C LEU A 134 42.28 -11.57 12.57
N ALA A 135 42.77 -12.60 11.88
CA ALA A 135 41.99 -13.36 10.92
C ALA A 135 40.75 -13.99 11.57
N ASP A 136 40.89 -14.60 12.75
CA ASP A 136 39.79 -15.23 13.48
C ASP A 136 38.77 -14.20 14.00
N LEU A 137 39.23 -13.02 14.41
CA LEU A 137 38.35 -11.92 14.79
C LEU A 137 37.54 -11.41 13.58
N LEU A 138 38.17 -11.25 12.42
CA LEU A 138 37.49 -10.89 11.16
C LEU A 138 36.49 -11.98 10.73
N ALA A 139 36.86 -13.26 10.82
CA ALA A 139 35.99 -14.38 10.49
C ALA A 139 34.75 -14.44 11.41
N SER A 140 34.95 -14.23 12.72
CA SER A 140 33.85 -14.15 13.69
C SER A 140 32.89 -12.98 13.37
N ALA A 141 33.44 -11.81 13.07
CA ALA A 141 32.65 -10.64 12.69
C ALA A 141 31.91 -10.82 11.36
N HIS A 142 32.53 -11.47 10.37
CA HIS A 142 31.89 -11.84 9.11
C HIS A 142 30.70 -12.78 9.35
N ALA A 143 30.91 -13.87 10.09
CA ALA A 143 29.86 -14.81 10.44
C ALA A 143 28.71 -14.16 11.22
N GLN A 144 29.01 -13.23 12.14
CA GLN A 144 28.00 -12.47 12.87
C GLN A 144 27.15 -11.60 11.93
N LYS A 145 27.78 -10.88 11.01
CA LYS A 145 27.08 -10.03 10.03
C LYS A 145 26.22 -10.84 9.07
N GLN A 146 26.70 -12.02 8.65
CA GLN A 146 25.89 -12.95 7.84
C GLN A 146 24.61 -13.35 8.59
N ARG A 147 24.70 -13.68 9.89
CA ARG A 147 23.52 -13.99 10.72
C ARG A 147 22.58 -12.79 10.89
N GLN A 148 23.11 -11.58 10.94
CA GLN A 148 22.33 -10.35 11.10
C GLN A 148 21.79 -9.77 9.79
N LEU A 149 22.20 -10.31 8.63
CA LEU A 149 21.86 -9.78 7.32
C LEU A 149 20.33 -9.64 7.10
N PRO A 150 19.49 -10.63 7.45
CA PRO A 150 18.04 -10.46 7.35
C PRO A 150 17.49 -9.26 8.15
N ALA A 151 18.04 -9.00 9.34
CA ALA A 151 17.63 -7.86 10.17
C ALA A 151 18.13 -6.51 9.62
N LEU A 152 19.33 -6.49 9.03
CA LEU A 152 19.84 -5.33 8.28
C LEU A 152 18.93 -5.00 7.09
N ILE A 153 18.57 -6.01 6.29
CA ILE A 153 17.66 -5.87 5.15
C ILE A 153 16.30 -5.38 5.60
N PHE A 154 15.73 -5.98 6.67
CA PHE A 154 14.46 -5.52 7.22
C PHE A 154 14.52 -4.03 7.60
N ASN A 155 15.52 -3.62 8.39
CA ASN A 155 15.65 -2.22 8.83
C ASN A 155 15.83 -1.25 7.65
N ALA A 156 16.54 -1.66 6.60
CA ALA A 156 16.78 -0.86 5.39
C ALA A 156 15.58 -0.77 4.45
N THR A 157 14.63 -1.71 4.53
CA THR A 157 13.51 -1.83 3.60
C THR A 157 12.17 -1.66 4.35
N LEU A 158 11.60 -2.75 4.86
CA LEU A 158 10.29 -2.80 5.53
C LEU A 158 10.22 -1.97 6.82
N GLY A 159 11.36 -1.77 7.49
CA GLY A 159 11.52 -0.89 8.65
C GLY A 159 11.87 0.56 8.31
N GLY A 160 12.14 0.84 7.04
CA GLY A 160 12.64 2.12 6.54
C GLY A 160 11.57 3.23 6.44
N PRO A 161 12.00 4.50 6.30
CA PRO A 161 11.10 5.62 6.08
C PRO A 161 10.31 5.53 4.76
N GLU A 162 10.88 4.91 3.72
CA GLU A 162 10.30 4.77 2.39
C GLU A 162 9.11 3.81 2.40
N TYR A 163 9.26 2.65 3.05
CA TYR A 163 8.14 1.72 3.24
C TYR A 163 7.01 2.34 4.08
N ARG A 164 7.35 3.21 5.03
CA ARG A 164 6.34 3.96 5.78
C ARG A 164 5.62 4.99 4.91
N ALA A 165 6.31 5.60 3.95
CA ALA A 165 5.71 6.53 3.00
C ALA A 165 4.75 5.80 2.06
N LEU A 166 5.15 4.63 1.53
CA LEU A 166 4.30 3.74 0.73
C LEU A 166 2.94 3.48 1.41
N TRP A 167 2.94 3.19 2.72
CA TRP A 167 1.74 2.87 3.48
C TRP A 167 1.02 4.07 4.10
N ARG A 168 1.47 5.30 3.83
CA ARG A 168 0.82 6.51 4.34
C ARG A 168 -0.45 6.79 3.54
N PRO A 169 -1.65 6.72 4.14
CA PRO A 169 -2.87 7.05 3.42
C PRO A 169 -2.89 8.54 3.05
N PRO A 170 -3.23 8.91 1.80
CA PRO A 170 -3.37 10.30 1.43
C PRO A 170 -4.62 10.90 2.10
N ALA A 171 -4.67 12.22 2.26
CA ALA A 171 -5.82 12.92 2.84
C ALA A 171 -7.08 12.82 1.96
N ASN A 172 -6.88 12.81 0.64
CA ASN A 172 -7.88 12.69 -0.40
C ASN A 172 -7.39 11.64 -1.43
N LEU A 173 -8.31 10.90 -2.06
CA LEU A 173 -7.97 9.88 -3.06
C LEU A 173 -7.82 10.44 -4.49
N GLY A 174 -8.40 11.61 -4.77
CA GLY A 174 -8.38 12.22 -6.10
C GLY A 174 -8.85 11.24 -7.17
N PRO A 175 -8.15 11.13 -8.32
CA PRO A 175 -8.49 10.20 -9.39
C PRO A 175 -7.92 8.77 -9.18
N TYR A 176 -7.50 8.39 -7.96
CA TYR A 176 -6.94 7.06 -7.71
C TYR A 176 -7.94 5.93 -8.08
N PRO A 177 -7.53 4.86 -8.79
CA PRO A 177 -6.16 4.48 -9.18
C PRO A 177 -5.73 4.84 -10.62
N ALA A 178 -6.41 5.77 -11.30
CA ALA A 178 -6.28 5.98 -12.75
C ALA A 178 -4.86 6.38 -13.24
N ASN A 179 -4.00 6.88 -12.36
CA ASN A 179 -2.65 7.37 -12.68
C ASN A 179 -1.55 6.73 -11.82
N THR A 180 -1.69 5.45 -11.47
CA THR A 180 -0.67 4.75 -10.67
C THR A 180 0.57 4.43 -11.51
N SER A 181 1.75 4.71 -10.96
CA SER A 181 3.03 4.37 -11.60
C SER A 181 3.37 2.89 -11.42
N SER A 182 4.01 2.29 -12.42
CA SER A 182 4.64 0.97 -12.31
C SER A 182 6.02 1.01 -11.65
N ALA A 183 6.63 2.19 -11.51
CA ALA A 183 7.98 2.33 -10.95
C ALA A 183 8.14 1.75 -9.54
N PRO A 184 7.19 1.93 -8.59
CA PRO A 184 7.27 1.29 -7.28
C PRO A 184 7.24 -0.24 -7.36
N LEU A 185 6.49 -0.82 -8.31
CA LEU A 185 6.42 -2.27 -8.50
C LEU A 185 7.76 -2.80 -9.04
N THR A 186 8.30 -2.15 -10.07
CA THR A 186 9.63 -2.48 -10.63
C THR A 186 10.73 -2.35 -9.57
N ALA A 187 10.66 -1.30 -8.75
CA ALA A 187 11.61 -1.09 -7.65
C ALA A 187 11.53 -2.22 -6.61
N LEU A 188 10.32 -2.60 -6.17
CA LEU A 188 10.14 -3.74 -5.25
C LEU A 188 10.65 -5.06 -5.86
N ALA A 189 10.38 -5.33 -7.13
CA ALA A 189 10.89 -6.51 -7.82
C ALA A 189 12.43 -6.54 -7.86
N ASN A 190 13.06 -5.40 -8.13
CA ASN A 190 14.52 -5.28 -8.14
C ASN A 190 15.14 -5.39 -6.74
N ILE A 191 14.46 -4.85 -5.72
CA ILE A 191 14.84 -5.03 -4.31
C ILE A 191 14.75 -6.52 -3.96
N ASN A 192 13.67 -7.22 -4.31
CA ASN A 192 13.53 -8.66 -4.09
C ASN A 192 14.64 -9.47 -4.75
N ALA A 193 14.99 -9.15 -6.00
CA ALA A 193 16.09 -9.80 -6.69
C ALA A 193 17.44 -9.57 -5.99
N SER A 194 17.67 -8.36 -5.48
CA SER A 194 18.90 -8.00 -4.79
C SER A 194 19.00 -8.68 -3.42
N VAL A 195 17.92 -8.65 -2.64
CA VAL A 195 17.80 -9.34 -1.34
C VAL A 195 18.04 -10.84 -1.50
N ARG A 196 17.46 -11.47 -2.52
CA ARG A 196 17.67 -12.90 -2.80
C ARG A 196 19.14 -13.23 -3.05
N ARG A 197 19.84 -12.40 -3.83
CA ARG A 197 21.27 -12.57 -4.10
C ARG A 197 22.11 -12.38 -2.83
N TRP A 198 21.85 -11.32 -2.07
CA TRP A 198 22.58 -11.03 -0.83
C TRP A 198 22.43 -12.16 0.19
N LEU A 199 21.21 -12.68 0.37
CA LEU A 199 20.96 -13.81 1.27
C LEU A 199 21.59 -15.12 0.78
N ALA A 200 21.84 -15.26 -0.53
CA ALA A 200 22.55 -16.39 -1.12
C ALA A 200 24.09 -16.24 -1.08
N GLY A 201 24.62 -15.14 -0.54
CA GLY A 201 26.06 -14.91 -0.39
C GLY A 201 26.71 -14.05 -1.48
N ASP A 202 25.95 -13.62 -2.50
CA ASP A 202 26.44 -12.62 -3.46
C ASP A 202 26.14 -11.23 -2.93
N TYR A 203 27.09 -10.64 -2.20
CA TYR A 203 26.95 -9.36 -1.50
C TYR A 203 27.15 -8.11 -2.36
N ARG A 204 27.36 -8.26 -3.67
CA ARG A 204 27.56 -7.11 -4.55
C ARG A 204 26.32 -6.22 -4.56
N ALA A 205 26.52 -4.93 -4.40
CA ALA A 205 25.46 -3.94 -4.40
C ALA A 205 25.85 -2.71 -5.23
N ASP A 206 24.87 -2.14 -5.93
CA ASP A 206 24.96 -0.80 -6.49
C ASP A 206 24.25 0.16 -5.53
N ASN A 207 25.06 0.97 -4.82
CA ASN A 207 24.57 1.86 -3.78
C ASN A 207 23.55 2.87 -4.31
N MET A 208 23.80 3.44 -5.49
CA MET A 208 22.93 4.47 -6.06
C MET A 208 21.64 3.85 -6.56
N ALA A 209 21.72 2.71 -7.26
CA ALA A 209 20.53 2.02 -7.76
C ALA A 209 19.61 1.58 -6.62
N PHE A 210 20.15 1.08 -5.50
CA PHE A 210 19.35 0.68 -4.35
C PHE A 210 18.62 1.86 -3.70
N GLU A 211 19.29 3.01 -3.52
CA GLU A 211 18.65 4.21 -2.97
C GLU A 211 17.56 4.78 -3.90
N ILE A 212 17.78 4.74 -5.22
CA ILE A 212 16.75 5.11 -6.20
C ILE A 212 15.54 4.18 -6.07
N GLN A 213 15.76 2.86 -5.95
CA GLN A 213 14.67 1.90 -5.77
C GLN A 213 13.89 2.18 -4.48
N LEU A 214 14.55 2.46 -3.36
CA LEU A 214 13.87 2.84 -2.12
C LEU A 214 13.05 4.14 -2.30
N SER A 215 13.59 5.14 -3.00
CA SER A 215 12.87 6.37 -3.33
C SER A 215 11.60 6.10 -4.16
N GLU A 216 11.68 5.23 -5.18
CA GLU A 216 10.51 4.81 -5.96
C GLU A 216 9.47 4.07 -5.12
N VAL A 217 9.91 3.24 -4.16
CA VAL A 217 9.00 2.61 -3.19
C VAL A 217 8.30 3.67 -2.33
N ALA A 218 9.00 4.72 -1.91
CA ALA A 218 8.43 5.81 -1.11
C ALA A 218 7.31 6.57 -1.83
N LEU A 219 7.39 6.65 -3.16
CA LEU A 219 6.38 7.25 -4.04
C LEU A 219 5.21 6.31 -4.36
N GLY A 220 5.25 5.07 -3.86
CA GLY A 220 4.17 4.11 -4.07
C GLY A 220 2.89 4.47 -3.32
N ASP A 221 1.84 3.72 -3.67
CA ASP A 221 0.44 4.05 -3.41
C ASP A 221 -0.26 3.07 -2.46
N GLY A 222 0.47 2.26 -1.70
CA GLY A 222 -0.10 1.25 -0.80
C GLY A 222 -1.11 1.83 0.21
N GLY A 223 -0.84 3.02 0.76
CA GLY A 223 -1.75 3.74 1.63
C GLY A 223 -3.01 4.25 0.92
N ALA A 224 -2.91 4.63 -0.35
CA ALA A 224 -4.05 5.01 -1.18
C ALA A 224 -4.92 3.80 -1.50
N LEU A 225 -4.31 2.67 -1.88
CA LEU A 225 -4.99 1.39 -2.10
C LEU A 225 -5.78 0.95 -0.86
N LEU A 226 -5.13 0.97 0.31
CA LEU A 226 -5.73 0.59 1.58
C LEU A 226 -6.96 1.47 1.91
N ARG A 227 -6.84 2.78 1.69
CA ARG A 227 -7.93 3.74 1.91
C ARG A 227 -9.07 3.55 0.90
N ALA A 228 -8.75 3.37 -0.37
CA ALA A 228 -9.74 3.20 -1.44
C ALA A 228 -10.58 1.92 -1.24
N LEU A 229 -9.93 0.79 -0.90
CA LEU A 229 -10.64 -0.46 -0.61
C LEU A 229 -11.52 -0.34 0.65
N ALA A 230 -11.05 0.32 1.71
CA ALA A 230 -11.87 0.56 2.90
C ALA A 230 -13.09 1.46 2.60
N LEU A 231 -12.91 2.48 1.76
CA LEU A 231 -13.98 3.37 1.31
C LEU A 231 -15.04 2.60 0.51
N GLN A 232 -14.60 1.80 -0.47
CA GLN A 232 -15.46 0.91 -1.25
C GLN A 232 -16.27 -0.01 -0.35
N GLN A 233 -15.61 -0.65 0.62
CA GLN A 233 -16.28 -1.58 1.51
C GLN A 233 -17.36 -0.89 2.35
N GLY A 234 -17.11 0.32 2.85
CA GLY A 234 -18.10 1.09 3.61
C GLY A 234 -19.35 1.42 2.78
N TRP A 235 -19.17 1.96 1.58
CA TRP A 235 -20.29 2.32 0.70
C TRP A 235 -21.07 1.09 0.21
N LEU A 236 -20.40 0.04 -0.25
CA LEU A 236 -21.07 -1.16 -0.72
C LEU A 236 -21.77 -1.92 0.42
N ALA A 237 -21.25 -1.85 1.65
CA ALA A 237 -21.96 -2.36 2.83
C ALA A 237 -23.25 -1.56 3.11
N ALA A 238 -23.22 -0.23 2.98
CA ALA A 238 -24.41 0.60 3.09
C ALA A 238 -25.45 0.27 2.00
N GLY A 239 -25.02 0.10 0.74
CA GLY A 239 -25.89 -0.37 -0.34
C GLY A 239 -26.46 -1.77 -0.09
N ASN A 240 -25.67 -2.69 0.46
CA ASN A 240 -26.14 -4.02 0.86
C ASN A 240 -27.23 -3.96 1.93
N ALA A 241 -27.17 -2.99 2.85
CA ALA A 241 -28.21 -2.80 3.86
C ALA A 241 -29.54 -2.34 3.25
N VAL A 242 -29.51 -1.44 2.25
CA VAL A 242 -30.71 -1.03 1.49
C VAL A 242 -31.35 -2.26 0.81
N LEU A 243 -30.54 -3.09 0.15
CA LEU A 243 -31.00 -4.32 -0.51
C LEU A 243 -31.52 -5.37 0.48
N ALA A 244 -30.94 -5.45 1.68
CA ALA A 244 -31.41 -6.33 2.75
C ALA A 244 -32.76 -5.85 3.33
N ALA A 245 -32.92 -4.55 3.55
CA ALA A 245 -34.17 -3.95 4.02
C ALA A 245 -35.31 -4.20 3.02
N GLN A 246 -35.05 -3.99 1.72
CA GLN A 246 -36.01 -4.34 0.67
C GLN A 246 -36.47 -5.80 0.76
N ARG A 247 -35.54 -6.74 0.90
CA ARG A 247 -35.87 -8.18 0.98
C ARG A 247 -36.59 -8.56 2.28
N ALA A 248 -36.34 -7.82 3.37
CA ALA A 248 -37.04 -8.03 4.64
C ALA A 248 -38.52 -7.61 4.55
N ASP A 249 -38.83 -6.54 3.81
CA ASP A 249 -40.21 -6.10 3.55
C ASP A 249 -40.96 -7.01 2.54
N GLY A 250 -40.20 -7.79 1.77
CA GLY A 250 -40.71 -8.82 0.87
C GLY A 250 -40.00 -8.83 -0.49
N PRO A 251 -40.37 -9.77 -1.38
CA PRO A 251 -39.77 -9.84 -2.70
C PRO A 251 -40.12 -8.59 -3.52
N LEU A 252 -39.16 -8.08 -4.28
CA LEU A 252 -39.33 -6.88 -5.12
C LEU A 252 -40.42 -7.08 -6.18
N CYS A 253 -40.55 -8.29 -6.73
CA CYS A 253 -41.62 -8.69 -7.63
C CYS A 253 -42.43 -9.83 -7.01
N ARG A 254 -43.74 -9.89 -7.29
CA ARG A 254 -44.66 -10.90 -6.74
C ARG A 254 -45.42 -11.58 -7.87
N GLY A 255 -45.04 -12.81 -8.22
CA GLY A 255 -45.57 -13.49 -9.40
C GLY A 255 -45.34 -12.64 -10.65
N ASP A 256 -46.39 -12.37 -11.40
CA ASP A 256 -46.33 -11.53 -12.61
C ASP A 256 -46.29 -10.02 -12.31
N LEU A 257 -46.44 -9.62 -11.04
CA LEU A 257 -46.48 -8.22 -10.64
C LEU A 257 -45.06 -7.65 -10.50
N ARG A 258 -44.67 -6.81 -11.46
CA ARG A 258 -43.38 -6.13 -11.51
C ARG A 258 -43.55 -4.62 -11.29
N PRO A 259 -43.10 -4.05 -10.16
CA PRO A 259 -43.18 -2.62 -9.93
C PRO A 259 -42.13 -1.87 -10.76
N ALA A 260 -42.40 -0.59 -11.09
CA ALA A 260 -41.46 0.28 -11.82
C ALA A 260 -40.09 0.43 -11.12
N ALA A 261 -40.05 0.21 -9.80
CA ALA A 261 -38.81 0.18 -9.02
C ALA A 261 -37.84 -0.92 -9.51
N ALA A 262 -38.33 -2.05 -10.03
CA ALA A 262 -37.48 -3.11 -10.57
C ALA A 262 -36.74 -2.68 -11.86
N ASP A 263 -37.43 -1.98 -12.77
CA ASP A 263 -36.81 -1.48 -14.00
C ASP A 263 -35.88 -0.30 -13.74
N THR A 264 -36.27 0.55 -12.80
CA THR A 264 -35.42 1.65 -12.31
C THR A 264 -34.15 1.09 -11.67
N LEU A 265 -34.27 0.04 -10.85
CA LEU A 265 -33.12 -0.62 -10.21
C LEU A 265 -32.17 -1.21 -11.25
N ASN A 266 -32.69 -1.92 -12.26
CA ASN A 266 -31.86 -2.43 -13.36
C ASN A 266 -31.10 -1.29 -14.07
N THR A 267 -31.77 -0.17 -14.35
CA THR A 267 -31.11 1.00 -14.96
C THR A 267 -30.04 1.59 -14.04
N VAL A 268 -30.28 1.64 -12.72
CA VAL A 268 -29.32 2.12 -11.74
C VAL A 268 -28.08 1.21 -11.70
N ILE A 269 -28.27 -0.11 -11.71
CA ILE A 269 -27.18 -1.09 -11.74
C ILE A 269 -26.37 -0.96 -13.03
N GLU A 270 -27.03 -0.95 -14.19
CA GLU A 270 -26.35 -0.87 -15.49
C GLU A 270 -25.50 0.41 -15.62
N LYS A 271 -26.07 1.56 -15.26
CA LYS A 271 -25.40 2.85 -15.47
C LYS A 271 -24.36 3.17 -14.42
N PHE A 272 -24.69 3.03 -13.14
CA PHE A 272 -23.85 3.55 -12.05
C PHE A 272 -22.99 2.46 -11.43
N PHE A 273 -23.53 1.25 -11.24
CA PHE A 273 -22.70 0.17 -10.70
C PHE A 273 -21.77 -0.42 -11.76
N ILE A 274 -22.33 -0.95 -12.86
CA ILE A 274 -21.56 -1.59 -13.93
C ILE A 274 -20.76 -0.54 -14.73
N GLY A 275 -21.34 0.63 -14.99
CA GLY A 275 -20.67 1.68 -15.77
C GLY A 275 -19.55 2.42 -15.04
N GLU A 276 -19.62 2.57 -13.72
CA GLU A 276 -18.69 3.43 -12.96
C GLU A 276 -18.02 2.70 -11.79
N VAL A 277 -18.80 2.17 -10.84
CA VAL A 277 -18.25 1.59 -9.61
C VAL A 277 -17.46 0.31 -9.87
N GLN A 278 -17.97 -0.61 -10.69
CA GLN A 278 -17.36 -1.91 -10.95
C GLN A 278 -16.01 -1.81 -11.70
N PRO A 279 -15.86 -0.97 -12.74
CA PRO A 279 -14.55 -0.73 -13.36
C PRO A 279 -13.52 -0.21 -12.36
N TRP A 280 -13.89 0.78 -11.54
CA TRP A 280 -13.02 1.30 -10.49
C TRP A 280 -12.63 0.21 -9.47
N SER A 281 -13.60 -0.60 -9.03
CA SER A 281 -13.35 -1.76 -8.18
C SER A 281 -12.39 -2.78 -8.79
N ALA A 282 -12.52 -3.04 -10.10
CA ALA A 282 -11.63 -3.94 -10.82
C ALA A 282 -10.21 -3.39 -10.89
N ASP A 283 -10.05 -2.08 -11.07
CA ASP A 283 -8.75 -1.41 -11.09
C ASP A 283 -8.04 -1.48 -9.72
N LEU A 284 -8.79 -1.27 -8.63
CA LEU A 284 -8.27 -1.48 -7.27
C LEU A 284 -7.81 -2.92 -7.06
N GLY A 285 -8.62 -3.89 -7.50
CA GLY A 285 -8.29 -5.31 -7.41
C GLY A 285 -7.02 -5.68 -8.17
N ARG A 286 -6.84 -5.16 -9.40
CA ARG A 286 -5.60 -5.35 -10.17
C ARG A 286 -4.41 -4.74 -9.45
N ARG A 287 -4.52 -3.49 -8.97
CA ARG A 287 -3.43 -2.82 -8.26
C ARG A 287 -3.02 -3.57 -7.00
N GLN A 288 -3.99 -4.13 -6.25
CA GLN A 288 -3.70 -5.00 -5.12
C GLN A 288 -2.95 -6.27 -5.54
N HIS A 289 -3.38 -6.92 -6.62
CA HIS A 289 -2.76 -8.15 -7.11
C HIS A 289 -1.34 -7.93 -7.65
N ASP A 290 -1.05 -6.74 -8.16
CA ASP A 290 0.29 -6.38 -8.62
C ASP A 290 1.23 -6.03 -7.45
N LEU A 291 0.73 -5.31 -6.44
CA LEU A 291 1.56 -4.80 -5.34
C LEU A 291 1.84 -5.84 -4.25
N LEU A 292 0.81 -6.55 -3.78
CA LEU A 292 0.94 -7.39 -2.58
C LEU A 292 1.94 -8.56 -2.74
N PRO A 293 1.99 -9.30 -3.86
CA PRO A 293 2.94 -10.40 -4.00
C PRO A 293 4.40 -9.96 -3.86
N LEU A 294 4.75 -8.78 -4.37
CA LEU A 294 6.10 -8.23 -4.27
C LEU A 294 6.49 -7.92 -2.82
N LEU A 295 5.54 -7.40 -2.04
CA LEU A 295 5.75 -7.13 -0.62
C LEU A 295 5.82 -8.41 0.20
N GLN A 296 4.94 -9.37 -0.07
CA GLN A 296 4.92 -10.68 0.59
C GLN A 296 6.20 -11.46 0.29
N GLU A 297 6.73 -11.37 -0.92
CA GLU A 297 8.02 -11.96 -1.27
C GLU A 297 9.15 -11.34 -0.43
N LEU A 298 9.21 -10.01 -0.29
CA LEU A 298 10.21 -9.36 0.55
C LEU A 298 10.08 -9.79 2.02
N GLU A 299 8.85 -9.79 2.54
CA GLU A 299 8.51 -10.23 3.90
C GLU A 299 8.92 -11.69 4.13
N GLN A 300 8.73 -12.57 3.15
CA GLN A 300 9.10 -13.97 3.22
C GLN A 300 10.63 -14.16 3.22
N GLN A 301 11.36 -13.37 2.43
CA GLN A 301 12.83 -13.43 2.36
C GLN A 301 13.48 -13.04 3.69
N VAL A 302 12.86 -12.15 4.47
CA VAL A 302 13.36 -11.75 5.80
C VAL A 302 12.50 -12.27 6.95
N ALA A 303 11.76 -13.37 6.75
CA ALA A 303 10.81 -13.91 7.73
C ALA A 303 11.44 -14.19 9.11
N SER A 304 12.71 -14.59 9.15
CA SER A 304 13.47 -14.83 10.38
C SER A 304 13.75 -13.57 11.21
N ALA A 305 13.53 -12.39 10.63
CA ALA A 305 13.84 -11.09 11.23
C ALA A 305 12.63 -10.15 11.20
N LEU A 306 11.39 -10.67 11.25
CA LEU A 306 10.20 -9.81 11.37
C LEU A 306 9.87 -9.51 12.84
N PRO A 307 9.83 -8.25 13.28
CA PRO A 307 9.37 -7.89 14.62
C PRO A 307 7.90 -8.31 14.87
N PRO A 308 7.52 -8.73 16.09
CA PRO A 308 6.14 -9.13 16.39
C PRO A 308 5.07 -8.06 16.08
N ALA A 309 5.39 -6.79 16.35
CA ALA A 309 4.51 -5.67 16.03
C ALA A 309 4.29 -5.52 14.53
N TYR A 310 5.33 -5.76 13.72
CA TYR A 310 5.24 -5.75 12.26
C TYR A 310 4.38 -6.92 11.76
N GLN A 311 4.61 -8.14 12.27
CA GLN A 311 3.82 -9.32 11.89
C GLN A 311 2.33 -9.10 12.17
N SER A 312 2.00 -8.61 13.37
CA SER A 312 0.62 -8.29 13.75
C SER A 312 -0.03 -7.25 12.83
N TRP A 313 0.74 -6.26 12.38
CA TRP A 313 0.26 -5.27 11.43
C TRP A 313 0.09 -5.86 10.02
N ARG A 314 1.07 -6.62 9.52
CA ARG A 314 1.02 -7.32 8.23
C ARG A 314 -0.20 -8.21 8.13
N ASP A 315 -0.47 -9.02 9.16
CA ASP A 315 -1.60 -9.94 9.15
C ASP A 315 -2.95 -9.19 9.12
N ARG A 316 -3.06 -8.07 9.87
CA ARG A 316 -4.24 -7.19 9.82
C ARG A 316 -4.39 -6.47 8.48
N ARG A 317 -3.29 -6.02 7.88
CA ARG A 317 -3.25 -5.40 6.55
C ARG A 317 -3.77 -6.38 5.50
N ASP A 318 -3.22 -7.58 5.46
CA ASP A 318 -3.55 -8.60 4.45
C ASP A 318 -4.99 -9.08 4.61
N ALA A 319 -5.44 -9.33 5.84
CA ALA A 319 -6.84 -9.68 6.12
C ALA A 319 -7.80 -8.56 5.72
N SER A 320 -7.43 -7.30 5.99
CA SER A 320 -8.26 -6.14 5.63
C SER A 320 -8.36 -5.96 4.12
N LEU A 321 -7.23 -5.93 3.41
CA LEU A 321 -7.19 -5.79 1.96
C LEU A 321 -7.97 -6.92 1.27
N SER A 322 -7.76 -8.17 1.69
CA SER A 322 -8.47 -9.33 1.12
C SER A 322 -9.98 -9.24 1.34
N ARG A 323 -10.42 -8.89 2.56
CA ARG A 323 -11.84 -8.76 2.88
C ARG A 323 -12.50 -7.60 2.13
N TRP A 324 -11.82 -6.46 2.03
CA TRP A 324 -12.38 -5.26 1.40
C TRP A 324 -12.44 -5.35 -0.12
N ALA A 325 -11.52 -6.10 -0.73
CA ALA A 325 -11.54 -6.41 -2.16
C ALA A 325 -12.72 -7.27 -2.59
N GLU A 326 -13.29 -8.07 -1.69
CA GLU A 326 -14.45 -8.94 -1.96
C GLU A 326 -15.79 -8.18 -1.91
N ALA A 327 -15.81 -6.92 -1.45
CA ALA A 327 -17.04 -6.12 -1.30
C ALA A 327 -17.89 -6.01 -2.59
N PRO A 328 -17.32 -5.78 -3.79
CA PRO A 328 -18.09 -5.73 -5.04
C PRO A 328 -18.77 -7.06 -5.35
N ARG A 329 -18.09 -8.19 -5.11
CA ARG A 329 -18.65 -9.52 -5.34
C ARG A 329 -19.77 -9.84 -4.36
N GLN A 330 -19.63 -9.45 -3.08
CA GLN A 330 -20.72 -9.54 -2.10
C GLN A 330 -21.92 -8.69 -2.53
N HIS A 331 -21.65 -7.48 -3.06
CA HIS A 331 -22.69 -6.58 -3.52
C HIS A 331 -23.45 -7.13 -4.73
N VAL A 332 -22.75 -7.71 -5.72
CA VAL A 332 -23.38 -8.41 -6.86
C VAL A 332 -24.30 -9.53 -6.39
N LYS A 333 -23.88 -10.34 -5.39
CA LYS A 333 -24.74 -11.39 -4.82
C LYS A 333 -25.99 -10.81 -4.17
N ALA A 334 -25.87 -9.68 -3.46
CA ALA A 334 -27.01 -9.00 -2.84
C ALA A 334 -27.99 -8.47 -3.90
N LEU A 335 -27.48 -7.86 -4.98
CA LEU A 335 -28.29 -7.39 -6.10
C LEU A 335 -29.03 -8.55 -6.78
N GLN A 336 -28.33 -9.65 -7.07
CA GLN A 336 -28.92 -10.85 -7.65
C GLN A 336 -30.04 -11.41 -6.79
N ALA A 337 -29.83 -11.53 -5.47
CA ALA A 337 -30.85 -12.00 -4.54
C ALA A 337 -32.08 -11.08 -4.48
N THR A 338 -31.89 -9.76 -4.61
CA THR A 338 -33.02 -8.81 -4.64
C THR A 338 -33.80 -8.88 -5.96
N LEU A 339 -33.12 -9.16 -7.08
CA LEU A 339 -33.73 -9.24 -8.42
C LEU A 339 -34.21 -10.63 -8.82
N GLU A 340 -33.88 -11.67 -8.06
CA GLU A 340 -34.27 -13.06 -8.36
C GLU A 340 -35.78 -13.24 -8.55
N PRO A 341 -36.67 -12.67 -7.68
CA PRO A 341 -38.12 -12.75 -7.89
C PRO A 341 -38.60 -12.04 -9.16
N CYS A 342 -37.76 -11.21 -9.77
CA CYS A 342 -38.07 -10.39 -10.94
C CYS A 342 -37.53 -11.00 -12.26
N GLY A 343 -37.06 -12.25 -12.24
CA GLY A 343 -36.43 -12.90 -13.40
C GLY A 343 -34.94 -12.54 -13.59
N GLY A 344 -34.30 -11.95 -12.57
CA GLY A 344 -32.89 -11.55 -12.59
C GLY A 344 -32.60 -10.23 -13.33
N ALA A 345 -31.31 -9.91 -13.48
CA ALA A 345 -30.83 -8.62 -14.01
C ALA A 345 -31.10 -8.36 -15.51
N GLY A 346 -31.86 -9.23 -16.19
CA GLY A 346 -32.23 -9.09 -17.60
C GLY A 346 -33.73 -9.27 -17.89
N GLY A 347 -34.55 -9.53 -16.87
CA GLY A 347 -35.99 -9.65 -17.04
C GLY A 347 -36.60 -8.26 -17.28
N ARG A 348 -36.75 -7.84 -18.53
CA ARG A 348 -37.61 -6.71 -18.89
C ARG A 348 -39.04 -7.23 -19.03
N ALA A 349 -40.03 -6.43 -18.62
CA ALA A 349 -41.41 -6.72 -18.93
C ALA A 349 -41.59 -6.78 -20.45
N SER A 350 -42.07 -7.92 -20.95
CA SER A 350 -42.55 -8.08 -22.32
C SER A 350 -43.83 -7.31 -22.58
#